data_AF-A0A838H6L0-F1
#
_entry.id   AF-A0A838H6L0-F1
#
_cell.length_a   1.000
_cell.length_b   1.000
_cell.length_c   1.000
_cell.angle_alpha   90.00
_cell.angle_beta   90.00
_cell.angle_gamma   90.00
#
_symmetry.space_group_name_H-M   'P 1'
#
loop_
_entity.id
_entity.type
_entity.pdbx_description
1 polymer ?
#
loop_
_entity_poly.entity_id
_entity_poly.type
_entity_poly.pdbx_seq_one_letter_code
_entity_poly.pdbx_strand_id
1 'polypeptide(L)' 'MDLNPIEVQKALKGVSYPAIKGDLVSAAQGNGAASDISGALESLPDKEYLG' A
#
# COMPACT_ATOMS: atom_id res chain seq x y z
N MET A 1 -0.12 0.04 -18.16
CA MET A 1 -0.66 0.72 -16.97
C MET A 1 0.48 0.69 -15.97
N ASP A 2 1.21 1.79 -15.89
CA ASP A 2 2.46 1.84 -15.13
C ASP A 2 2.14 2.11 -13.67
N LEU A 3 2.45 1.14 -12.81
CA LEU A 3 2.40 1.32 -11.37
C LEU A 3 3.42 2.40 -11.00
N ASN A 4 2.97 3.64 -10.86
CA ASN A 4 3.86 4.76 -10.55
C ASN A 4 4.38 4.61 -9.12
N PRO A 5 5.70 4.42 -8.91
CA PRO A 5 6.26 4.24 -7.58
C PRO A 5 6.01 5.45 -6.67
N ILE A 6 5.84 6.65 -7.25
CA ILE A 6 5.47 7.86 -6.53
C ILE A 6 4.06 7.77 -5.91
N GLU A 7 3.11 7.21 -6.65
CA GLU A 7 1.73 7.03 -6.17
C GLU A 7 1.69 5.99 -5.06
N VAL A 8 2.49 4.92 -5.18
CA VAL A 8 2.67 3.91 -4.13
C VAL A 8 3.28 4.53 -2.87
N GLN A 9 4.36 5.31 -3.03
CA GLN A 9 4.97 6.01 -1.89
C GLN A 9 4.02 6.99 -1.22
N LYS A 10 3.15 7.67 -1.98
CA LYS A 10 2.13 8.58 -1.46
C LYS A 10 1.01 7.83 -0.74
N ALA A 11 0.55 6.72 -1.31
CA ALA A 11 -0.48 5.85 -0.74
C ALA A 11 -0.04 5.21 0.58
N LEU A 12 1.24 4.89 0.71
CA LEU A 12 1.85 4.32 1.91
C LEU A 12 2.44 5.40 2.86
N LYS A 13 2.32 6.68 2.48
CA LYS A 13 2.85 7.77 3.28
C LYS A 13 1.99 7.95 4.53
N GLY A 14 2.59 7.75 5.70
CA GLY A 14 1.87 7.84 6.98
C GLY A 14 1.35 6.50 7.50
N VAL A 15 1.71 5.39 6.86
CA VAL A 15 1.59 4.06 7.48
C VAL A 15 2.47 4.02 8.74
N SER A 16 1.85 3.71 9.88
CA SER A 16 2.56 3.53 11.15
C SER A 16 3.13 2.13 11.21
N TYR A 17 4.41 1.99 10.88
CA TYR A 17 5.11 0.72 10.99
C TYR A 17 5.30 0.31 12.48
N PRO A 18 5.19 -0.99 12.84
CA PRO A 18 4.91 -2.15 11.98
C PRO A 18 3.47 -2.17 11.44
N ALA A 19 3.33 -2.40 10.13
CA ALA A 19 2.04 -2.49 9.46
C ALA A 19 1.91 -3.82 8.72
N ILE A 20 0.74 -4.45 8.84
CA ILE A 20 0.40 -5.67 8.10
C ILE A 20 -0.14 -5.31 6.72
N LYS A 21 -0.15 -6.28 5.79
CA LYS A 21 -0.75 -6.12 4.45
C LYS A 21 -2.12 -5.44 4.50
N GLY A 22 -3.02 -5.87 5.39
CA GLY A 22 -4.36 -5.28 5.52
C GLY A 22 -4.33 -3.79 5.89
N ASP A 23 -3.35 -3.38 6.69
CA ASP A 23 -3.14 -1.99 7.08
C ASP A 23 -2.58 -1.17 5.91
N LEU A 24 -1.64 -1.73 5.13
CA LEU A 24 -1.15 -1.12 3.89
C LEU A 24 -2.26 -0.94 2.86
N VAL A 25 -3.12 -1.95 2.66
CA VAL A 25 -4.25 -1.88 1.73
C VAL A 25 -5.26 -0.84 2.21
N SER A 26 -5.57 -0.81 3.51
CA SER A 26 -6.50 0.18 4.09
C SER A 26 -5.94 1.60 4.01
N ALA A 27 -4.66 1.79 4.32
CA ALA A 27 -3.99 3.07 4.21
C ALA A 27 -3.91 3.53 2.75
N ALA A 28 -3.57 2.64 1.83
CA ALA A 28 -3.54 2.95 0.40
C ALA A 28 -4.93 3.33 -0.12
N GLN A 29 -5.95 2.55 0.21
CA GLN A 29 -7.33 2.81 -0.19
C GLN A 29 -7.86 4.13 0.40
N GLY A 30 -7.55 4.41 1.67
CA GLY A 30 -7.88 5.68 2.34
C GLY A 30 -7.15 6.90 1.78
N ASN A 31 -5.94 6.71 1.25
CA ASN A 31 -5.16 7.76 0.56
C ASN A 31 -5.54 7.94 -0.92
N GLY A 32 -6.53 7.19 -1.43
CA GLY A 32 -6.97 7.28 -2.82
C GLY A 32 -6.06 6.56 -3.81
N ALA A 33 -5.40 5.47 -3.38
CA ALA A 33 -4.59 4.65 -4.26
C ALA A 33 -5.40 4.07 -5.43
N ALA A 34 -4.78 4.03 -6.60
CA ALA A 34 -5.37 3.40 -7.77
C ALA A 34 -5.62 1.91 -7.54
N SER A 35 -6.62 1.34 -8.23
CA SER A 35 -6.94 -0.09 -8.14
C SER A 35 -5.74 -1.00 -8.46
N ASP A 36 -4.82 -0.55 -9.31
CA ASP A 36 -3.55 -1.25 -9.58
C ASP A 36 -2.66 -1.35 -8.33
N ILE A 37 -2.61 -0.31 -7.49
CA ILE A 37 -1.83 -0.29 -6.24
C ILE A 37 -2.50 -1.18 -5.20
N SER A 38 -3.82 -1.08 -5.03
CA SER A 38 -4.58 -1.95 -4.13
C SER A 38 -4.41 -3.41 -4.53
N GLY A 39 -4.53 -3.74 -5.82
CA GLY A 39 -4.33 -5.08 -6.35
C GLY A 39 -2.89 -5.59 -6.17
N ALA A 40 -1.88 -4.73 -6.36
CA ALA A 40 -0.49 -5.08 -6.09
C ALA A 40 -0.28 -5.38 -4.59
N LEU A 41 -0.82 -4.54 -3.70
CA LEU A 41 -0.76 -4.72 -2.24
C LEU A 41 -1.54 -5.96 -1.77
N GLU A 42 -2.69 -6.24 -2.37
CA GLU A 42 -3.47 -7.46 -2.10
C GLU A 42 -2.75 -8.73 -2.58
N SER A 43 -1.97 -8.62 -3.66
CA SER A 43 -1.14 -9.70 -4.19
C SER A 43 0.18 -9.87 -3.43
N LEU A 44 0.53 -8.96 -2.54
CA LEU A 44 1.71 -9.12 -1.68
C LEU A 44 1.45 -10.19 -0.59
N PRO A 45 2.50 -10.92 -0.18
CA PRO A 45 2.40 -11.85 0.93
C PRO A 45 2.01 -11.12 2.21
N ASP A 46 1.15 -11.77 3.01
CA ASP A 46 0.77 -11.36 4.35
C ASP A 46 2.00 -11.46 5.28
N LYS A 47 2.73 -10.35 5.37
CA LYS A 47 3.87 -10.17 6.28
C LYS A 47 3.81 -8.79 6.91
N GLU A 48 4.45 -8.64 8.06
CA GLU A 48 4.69 -7.33 8.66
C GLU A 48 5.74 -6.59 7.84
N TYR A 49 5.36 -5.39 7.40
CA TYR A 49 6.26 -4.45 6.78
C TYR A 49 6.79 -3.52 7.87
N LEU A 50 8.11 -3.38 7.89
CA LEU A 50 8.84 -2.43 8.72
C LEU A 50 9.47 -1.45 7.74
N GLY A 51 9.15 -0.17 7.89
CA GLY A 51 9.53 0.90 6.95
C GLY A 51 11.02 1.05 6.72
#